data_AF-A0A1D7YFD2-F1
#
_entry.id   AF-A0A1D7YFD2-F1
#
_cell.length_a   1.000
_cell.length_b   1.000
_cell.length_c   1.000
_cell.angle_alpha   90.00
_cell.angle_beta   90.00
_cell.angle_gamma   90.00
#
_symmetry.space_group_name_H-M   'P 1'
#
loop_
_entity.id
_entity.type
_entity.pdbx_description
1 polymer ?
#
loop_
_entity_poly.entity_id
_entity_poly.type
_entity_poly.pdbx_seq_one_letter_code
_entity_poly.pdbx_strand_id
1 'polypeptide(L)'
;MSATVLVAIVGYLQWRRSERRQAENETARQELEQAERRRIARGPYDQQRLEALRELLDKLRELEIQSRWNAGGQDLRAEVPKINTFLIKHGEVLEDEDCRLAQQFLEGLTWIDHHAAGDRRRWEEQREQELAAHGIDIGQYESSWERTEPLTWIGDADRAVRKWTSARAALEERLRKALQGL
;
A
#
# COMPACT_ATOMS: atom_id res chain seq x y z
N MET A 1 -20.62 -36.19 67.80
CA MET A 1 -20.91 -34.80 67.39
C MET A 1 -19.84 -34.31 66.39
N SER A 2 -19.80 -34.85 65.16
CA SER A 2 -18.73 -34.49 64.18
C SER A 2 -19.23 -34.08 62.79
N ALA A 3 -20.50 -34.33 62.43
CA ALA A 3 -20.99 -34.07 61.08
C ALA A 3 -21.27 -32.58 60.80
N THR A 4 -21.79 -31.84 61.79
CA THR A 4 -22.14 -30.41 61.65
C THR A 4 -20.93 -29.49 61.51
N VAL A 5 -19.83 -29.79 62.20
CA VAL A 5 -18.57 -29.03 62.10
C VAL A 5 -17.94 -29.19 60.71
N LEU A 6 -17.98 -30.40 60.16
CA LEU A 6 -17.48 -30.69 58.81
C LEU A 6 -18.29 -29.95 57.73
N VAL A 7 -19.61 -29.90 57.85
CA VAL A 7 -20.48 -29.14 56.93
C VAL A 7 -20.18 -27.64 56.97
N ALA A 8 -19.96 -27.07 58.17
CA ALA A 8 -19.62 -25.67 58.32
C ALA A 8 -18.27 -25.31 57.68
N ILE A 9 -17.26 -26.17 57.83
CA ILE A 9 -15.93 -25.98 57.23
C ILE A 9 -16.01 -26.07 55.69
N VAL A 10 -16.73 -27.05 55.15
CA VAL A 10 -16.92 -27.21 53.69
C VAL A 10 -17.69 -26.02 53.10
N GLY A 11 -18.75 -25.56 53.79
CA GLY A 11 -19.51 -24.38 53.38
C GLY A 11 -18.66 -23.11 53.33
N TYR A 12 -17.81 -22.89 54.34
CA TYR A 12 -16.88 -21.75 54.36
C TYR A 12 -15.85 -21.82 53.22
N LEU A 13 -15.28 -23.00 52.93
CA LEU A 13 -14.34 -23.18 51.83
C LEU A 13 -15.00 -22.98 50.45
N GLN A 14 -16.25 -23.41 50.28
CA GLN A 14 -17.02 -23.18 49.06
C GLN A 14 -17.34 -21.70 48.86
N TRP A 15 -17.77 -21.00 49.92
CA TRP A 15 -18.02 -19.56 49.87
C TRP A 15 -16.76 -18.76 49.51
N ARG A 16 -15.62 -19.06 50.15
CA ARG A 16 -14.33 -18.41 49.85
C ARG A 16 -13.87 -18.65 48.41
N ARG A 17 -14.19 -19.82 47.84
CA ARG A 17 -13.91 -20.12 46.41
C ARG A 17 -14.87 -19.38 45.48
N SER A 18 -16.14 -19.19 45.86
CA SER A 18 -17.06 -18.40 45.03
C SER A 18 -16.70 -16.92 45.01
N GLU A 19 -16.31 -16.35 46.15
CA GLU A 19 -15.83 -14.96 46.21
C GLU A 19 -14.60 -14.74 45.33
N ARG A 20 -13.64 -15.67 45.34
CA ARG A 20 -12.47 -15.60 44.43
C ARG A 20 -12.87 -15.64 42.96
N ARG A 21 -13.78 -16.54 42.57
CA ARG A 21 -14.27 -16.61 41.19
C ARG A 21 -15.10 -15.39 40.77
N GLN A 22 -15.79 -14.76 41.72
CA GLN A 22 -16.51 -13.50 41.48
C GLN A 22 -15.54 -12.35 41.28
N ALA A 23 -14.51 -12.23 42.12
CA ALA A 23 -13.46 -11.24 41.97
C ALA A 23 -12.69 -11.41 40.65
N GLU A 24 -12.33 -12.64 40.28
CA GLU A 24 -11.68 -12.95 38.99
C GLU A 24 -12.55 -12.60 37.78
N ASN A 25 -13.87 -12.84 37.86
CA ASN A 25 -14.81 -12.44 36.81
C ASN A 25 -14.99 -10.92 36.73
N GLU A 26 -15.01 -10.22 37.86
CA GLU A 26 -15.11 -8.76 37.88
C GLU A 26 -13.84 -8.12 37.31
N THR A 27 -12.66 -8.64 37.63
CA THR A 27 -11.40 -8.17 37.01
C THR A 27 -11.39 -8.44 35.52
N ALA A 28 -11.79 -9.63 35.06
CA ALA A 28 -11.86 -9.95 33.64
C ALA A 28 -12.87 -9.06 32.89
N ARG A 29 -14.02 -8.74 33.50
CA ARG A 29 -14.99 -7.79 32.94
C ARG A 29 -14.42 -6.37 32.85
N GLN A 30 -13.73 -5.90 33.88
CA GLN A 30 -13.09 -4.58 33.85
C GLN A 30 -11.99 -4.49 32.79
N GLU A 31 -11.20 -5.56 32.61
CA GLU A 31 -10.19 -5.64 31.56
C GLU A 31 -10.81 -5.62 30.16
N LEU A 32 -11.91 -6.35 29.96
CA LEU A 32 -12.67 -6.33 28.70
C LEU A 32 -13.29 -4.96 28.42
N GLU A 33 -13.93 -4.33 29.41
CA GLU A 33 -14.49 -2.99 29.27
C GLU A 33 -13.41 -1.94 28.96
N GLN A 34 -12.23 -2.04 29.58
CA GLN A 34 -11.11 -1.15 29.27
C GLN A 34 -10.55 -1.38 27.87
N ALA A 35 -10.44 -2.64 27.44
CA ALA A 35 -10.03 -2.99 26.08
C ALA A 35 -11.04 -2.48 25.04
N GLU A 36 -12.33 -2.61 25.33
CA GLU A 36 -13.42 -2.13 24.46
C GLU A 36 -13.45 -0.60 24.38
N ARG A 37 -13.27 0.11 25.50
CA ARG A 37 -13.13 1.58 25.50
C ARG A 37 -11.92 2.04 24.70
N ARG A 38 -10.78 1.33 24.81
CA ARG A 38 -9.59 1.61 23.99
C ARG A 38 -9.83 1.34 22.51
N ARG A 39 -10.58 0.29 22.16
CA ARG A 39 -10.96 -0.03 20.78
C ARG A 39 -11.89 1.04 20.19
N ILE A 40 -12.90 1.46 20.94
CA ILE A 40 -13.84 2.53 20.54
C ILE A 40 -13.10 3.86 20.37
N ALA A 41 -12.15 4.19 21.25
CA ALA A 41 -11.35 5.40 21.13
C ALA A 41 -10.38 5.39 19.93
N ARG A 42 -9.93 4.21 19.47
CA ARG A 42 -9.07 4.04 18.30
C ARG A 42 -9.84 3.94 16.97
N GLY A 43 -11.10 3.52 17.01
CA GLY A 43 -11.96 3.36 15.83
C GLY A 43 -11.95 4.54 14.84
N PRO A 44 -12.09 5.81 15.29
CA PRO A 44 -12.06 6.96 14.39
C PRO A 44 -10.70 7.15 13.69
N TYR A 45 -9.60 6.90 14.39
CA TYR A 45 -8.25 7.00 13.84
C TYR A 45 -7.97 5.86 12.85
N ASP A 46 -8.37 4.63 13.19
CA ASP A 46 -8.23 3.46 12.32
C ASP A 46 -9.07 3.62 11.03
N GLN A 47 -10.25 4.22 11.14
CA GLN A 47 -11.10 4.55 10.00
C GLN A 47 -10.47 5.63 9.10
N GLN A 48 -9.96 6.72 9.69
CA GLN A 48 -9.26 7.77 8.94
C GLN A 48 -8.01 7.22 8.23
N ARG A 49 -7.29 6.30 8.87
CA ARG A 49 -6.12 5.63 8.29
C ARG A 49 -6.51 4.79 7.09
N LEU A 50 -7.59 4.03 7.22
CA LEU A 50 -8.09 3.19 6.14
C LEU A 50 -8.57 4.02 4.94
N GLU A 51 -9.28 5.11 5.20
CA GLU A 51 -9.73 6.05 4.17
C GLU A 51 -8.53 6.70 3.45
N ALA A 52 -7.54 7.17 4.19
CA ALA A 52 -6.32 7.75 3.63
C ALA A 52 -5.51 6.74 2.79
N LEU A 53 -5.36 5.50 3.28
CA LEU A 53 -4.64 4.44 2.56
C LEU A 53 -5.38 4.01 1.28
N ARG A 54 -6.71 3.99 1.31
CA ARG A 54 -7.54 3.71 0.14
C ARG A 54 -7.43 4.83 -0.90
N GLU A 55 -7.55 6.09 -0.48
CA GLU A 55 -7.41 7.23 -1.40
C GLU A 55 -6.00 7.29 -2.02
N LEU A 56 -4.96 6.99 -1.23
CA LEU A 56 -3.59 6.88 -1.75
C LEU A 56 -3.51 5.84 -2.87
N LEU A 57 -4.03 4.64 -2.65
CA LEU A 57 -4.02 3.57 -3.64
C LEU A 57 -4.83 3.93 -4.89
N ASP A 58 -5.97 4.60 -4.75
CA ASP A 58 -6.78 5.04 -5.88
C ASP A 58 -6.01 6.07 -6.74
N LYS A 59 -5.33 7.05 -6.11
CA LYS A 59 -4.46 8.01 -6.82
C LYS A 59 -3.29 7.33 -7.53
N LEU A 60 -2.63 6.38 -6.87
CA LEU A 60 -1.50 5.64 -7.47
C LEU A 60 -1.96 4.77 -8.65
N ARG A 61 -3.15 4.18 -8.56
CA ARG A 61 -3.76 3.41 -9.66
C ARG A 61 -4.14 4.30 -10.84
N GLU A 62 -4.67 5.49 -10.58
CA GLU A 62 -4.95 6.47 -11.63
C GLU A 62 -3.66 6.85 -12.38
N LEU A 63 -2.55 7.06 -11.66
CA LEU A 63 -1.24 7.27 -12.29
C LEU A 63 -0.75 6.08 -13.10
N GLU A 64 -0.91 4.85 -12.59
CA GLU A 64 -0.55 3.65 -13.34
C GLU A 64 -1.34 3.59 -14.66
N ILE A 65 -2.64 3.87 -14.61
CA ILE A 65 -3.50 3.92 -15.81
C ILE A 65 -3.00 5.01 -16.75
N GLN A 66 -2.80 6.23 -16.26
CA GLN A 66 -2.30 7.35 -17.07
C GLN A 66 -0.98 7.00 -17.75
N SER A 67 -0.01 6.41 -17.03
CA SER A 67 1.27 5.93 -17.58
C SER A 67 1.09 4.93 -18.72
N ARG A 68 0.19 3.95 -18.58
CA ARG A 68 -0.04 2.91 -19.61
C ARG A 68 -0.69 3.47 -20.87
N TRP A 69 -1.50 4.52 -20.75
CA TRP A 69 -2.14 5.19 -21.88
C TRP A 69 -1.33 6.38 -22.41
N ASN A 70 -0.18 6.69 -21.82
CA ASN A 70 0.62 7.87 -22.10
C ASN A 70 1.47 7.78 -23.37
N ALA A 71 0.92 7.15 -24.42
CA ALA A 71 1.46 7.22 -25.78
C ALA A 71 1.60 8.68 -26.31
N GLY A 72 1.10 9.69 -25.57
CA GLY A 72 1.09 11.11 -25.93
C GLY A 72 1.97 12.05 -25.08
N GLY A 73 2.81 11.57 -24.16
CA GLY A 73 3.87 12.39 -23.57
C GLY A 73 3.48 13.39 -22.49
N GLN A 74 2.44 13.13 -21.67
CA GLN A 74 2.28 13.88 -20.42
C GLN A 74 3.37 13.47 -19.43
N ASP A 75 4.14 14.42 -18.92
CA ASP A 75 5.17 14.13 -17.92
C ASP A 75 4.53 13.75 -16.58
N LEU A 76 4.58 12.46 -16.20
CA LEU A 76 4.09 11.99 -14.90
C LEU A 76 4.76 12.71 -13.72
N ARG A 77 5.92 13.36 -13.92
CA ARG A 77 6.57 14.21 -12.90
C ARG A 77 5.67 15.37 -12.47
N ALA A 78 4.73 15.82 -13.29
CA ALA A 78 3.76 16.85 -12.90
C ALA A 78 2.75 16.36 -11.84
N GLU A 79 2.52 15.05 -11.77
CA GLU A 79 1.59 14.45 -10.81
C GLU A 79 2.25 14.05 -9.49
N VAL A 80 3.58 13.83 -9.50
CA VAL A 80 4.36 13.49 -8.28
C VAL A 80 4.18 14.53 -7.16
N PRO A 81 4.24 15.86 -7.40
CA PRO A 81 3.99 16.85 -6.36
C PRO A 81 2.60 16.74 -5.72
N LYS A 82 1.58 16.32 -6.47
CA LYS A 82 0.23 16.17 -5.95
C LYS A 82 0.15 15.01 -4.97
N ILE A 83 0.80 13.88 -5.28
CA ILE A 83 0.88 12.74 -4.36
C ILE A 83 1.77 13.07 -3.16
N ASN A 84 2.90 13.76 -3.34
CA ASN A 84 3.71 14.21 -2.22
C ASN A 84 2.93 15.14 -1.29
N THR A 85 2.13 16.06 -1.83
CA THR A 85 1.24 16.92 -1.05
C THR A 85 0.21 16.11 -0.26
N PHE A 86 -0.36 15.09 -0.89
CA PHE A 86 -1.28 14.16 -0.22
C PHE A 86 -0.58 13.42 0.94
N LEU A 87 0.61 12.87 0.72
CA LEU A 87 1.38 12.18 1.75
C LEU A 87 1.71 13.10 2.94
N ILE A 88 2.06 14.36 2.68
CA ILE A 88 2.29 15.36 3.73
C ILE A 88 1.00 15.64 4.51
N LYS A 89 -0.12 15.84 3.81
CA LYS A 89 -1.42 16.14 4.43
C LYS A 89 -1.94 15.00 5.31
N HIS A 90 -1.67 13.76 4.91
CA HIS A 90 -2.14 12.55 5.59
C HIS A 90 -1.04 11.85 6.42
N GLY A 91 0.12 12.48 6.59
CA GLY A 91 1.27 11.88 7.30
C GLY A 91 1.05 11.63 8.78
N GLU A 92 0.06 12.28 9.40
CA GLU A 92 -0.33 12.01 10.79
C GLU A 92 -1.06 10.67 10.96
N VAL A 93 -1.60 10.12 9.88
CA VAL A 93 -2.49 8.95 9.90
C VAL A 93 -1.91 7.78 9.11
N LEU A 94 -1.20 8.07 8.02
CA LEU A 94 -0.42 7.08 7.26
C LEU A 94 0.83 6.68 8.03
N GLU A 95 1.23 5.41 7.95
CA GLU A 95 2.50 4.98 8.54
C GLU A 95 3.67 5.40 7.64
N ASP A 96 4.85 5.59 8.24
CA ASP A 96 6.09 5.89 7.50
C ASP A 96 6.36 4.88 6.37
N GLU A 97 5.97 3.62 6.57
CA GLU A 97 6.09 2.57 5.56
C GLU A 97 5.14 2.81 4.37
N ASP A 98 3.93 3.30 4.59
CA ASP A 98 2.98 3.63 3.51
C ASP A 98 3.55 4.77 2.64
N CYS A 99 4.12 5.79 3.30
CA CYS A 99 4.80 6.90 2.63
C CYS A 99 6.02 6.43 1.83
N ARG A 100 6.85 5.55 2.42
CA ARG A 100 8.02 4.98 1.75
C ARG A 100 7.64 4.15 0.52
N LEU A 101 6.61 3.31 0.63
CA LEU A 101 6.14 2.48 -0.48
C LEU A 101 5.54 3.36 -1.59
N ALA A 102 4.79 4.40 -1.26
CA ALA A 102 4.28 5.35 -2.24
C ALA A 102 5.43 6.06 -3.00
N GLN A 103 6.51 6.44 -2.31
CA GLN A 103 7.70 7.02 -2.95
C GLN A 103 8.38 6.01 -3.89
N GLN A 104 8.57 4.76 -3.45
CA GLN A 104 9.15 3.71 -4.29
C GLN A 104 8.30 3.42 -5.54
N PHE A 105 6.97 3.46 -5.39
CA PHE A 105 6.04 3.34 -6.49
C PHE A 105 6.25 4.48 -7.50
N LEU A 106 6.30 5.72 -7.02
CA LEU A 106 6.47 6.90 -7.88
C LEU A 106 7.82 6.91 -8.58
N GLU A 107 8.90 6.58 -7.88
CA GLU A 107 10.23 6.44 -8.48
C GLU A 107 10.24 5.43 -9.62
N GLY A 108 9.68 4.24 -9.39
CA GLY A 108 9.65 3.19 -10.39
C GLY A 108 8.82 3.58 -11.61
N LEU A 109 7.60 4.08 -11.39
CA LEU A 109 6.68 4.42 -12.46
C LEU A 109 7.18 5.61 -13.29
N THR A 110 7.69 6.66 -12.65
CA THR A 110 8.24 7.84 -13.36
C THR A 110 9.53 7.52 -14.11
N TRP A 111 10.36 6.61 -13.60
CA TRP A 111 11.53 6.15 -14.33
C TRP A 111 11.13 5.44 -15.62
N ILE A 112 10.15 4.51 -15.54
CA ILE A 112 9.66 3.74 -16.69
C ILE A 112 9.06 4.68 -17.75
N ASP A 113 8.19 5.60 -17.32
CA ASP A 113 7.53 6.56 -18.21
C ASP A 113 8.53 7.49 -18.91
N HIS A 114 9.52 8.00 -18.17
CA HIS A 114 10.55 8.86 -18.74
C HIS A 114 11.42 8.16 -19.78
N HIS A 115 11.83 6.91 -19.52
CA HIS A 115 12.67 6.15 -20.44
C HIS A 115 11.87 5.70 -21.67
N ALA A 116 10.63 5.26 -21.50
CA ALA A 116 9.74 4.93 -22.62
C ALA A 116 9.48 6.13 -23.54
N ALA A 117 9.29 7.33 -22.97
CA ALA A 117 9.17 8.55 -23.75
C ALA A 117 10.47 8.92 -24.50
N GLY A 118 11.63 8.72 -23.88
CA GLY A 118 12.93 8.95 -24.51
C GLY A 118 13.22 7.99 -25.66
N ASP A 119 12.89 6.71 -25.51
CA ASP A 119 13.06 5.69 -26.54
C ASP A 119 12.14 5.94 -27.74
N ARG A 120 10.88 6.31 -27.47
CA ARG A 120 9.92 6.69 -28.51
C ARG A 120 10.41 7.89 -29.34
N ARG A 121 10.92 8.94 -28.69
CA ARG A 121 11.48 10.11 -29.40
C ARG A 121 12.64 9.72 -30.30
N ARG A 122 13.59 8.92 -29.78
CA ARG A 122 14.72 8.41 -30.58
C ARG A 122 14.26 7.59 -31.78
N TRP A 123 13.22 6.77 -31.60
CA TRP A 123 12.62 6.00 -32.69
C TRP A 123 11.94 6.90 -33.74
N GLU A 124 11.17 7.90 -33.31
CA GLU A 124 10.52 8.86 -34.19
C GLU A 124 11.56 9.66 -35.00
N GLU A 125 12.64 10.12 -34.35
CA GLU A 125 13.78 10.77 -35.02
C GLU A 125 14.46 9.85 -36.04
N GLN A 126 14.69 8.58 -35.69
CA GLN A 126 15.28 7.60 -36.61
C GLN A 126 14.35 7.34 -37.81
N ARG A 127 13.05 7.22 -37.56
CA ARG A 127 12.04 7.04 -38.62
C ARG A 127 12.03 8.23 -39.57
N GLU A 128 12.08 9.46 -39.05
CA GLU A 128 12.16 10.66 -39.89
C GLU A 128 13.45 10.70 -40.72
N GLN A 129 14.59 10.29 -40.14
CA GLN A 129 15.87 10.22 -40.87
C GLN A 129 15.84 9.16 -41.98
N GLU A 130 15.34 7.96 -41.71
CA GLU A 130 15.21 6.88 -42.70
C GLU A 130 14.23 7.26 -43.82
N LEU A 131 13.13 7.90 -43.46
CA LEU A 131 12.17 8.42 -44.43
C LEU A 131 12.80 9.51 -45.32
N ALA A 132 13.60 10.41 -44.74
CA ALA A 132 14.25 11.49 -45.46
C ALA A 132 15.42 11.02 -46.35
N ALA A 133 16.22 10.07 -45.86
CA ALA A 133 17.42 9.60 -46.55
C ALA A 133 17.11 8.51 -47.59
N HIS A 134 16.15 7.63 -47.29
CA HIS A 134 15.91 6.40 -48.04
C HIS A 134 14.47 6.22 -48.50
N GLY A 135 13.53 7.08 -48.05
CA GLY A 135 12.11 6.93 -48.37
C GLY A 135 11.46 5.72 -47.71
N ILE A 136 12.13 5.12 -46.71
CA ILE A 136 11.70 3.90 -46.04
C ILE A 136 11.02 4.30 -44.72
N ASP A 137 9.77 3.90 -44.56
CA ASP A 137 9.08 4.00 -43.26
C ASP A 137 9.37 2.73 -42.45
N ILE A 138 10.14 2.88 -41.36
CA ILE A 138 10.47 1.79 -40.44
C ILE A 138 9.33 1.41 -39.49
N GLY A 139 8.17 2.07 -39.58
CA GLY A 139 6.95 1.73 -38.86
C GLY A 139 6.83 2.39 -37.48
N GLN A 140 5.74 2.06 -36.78
CA GLN A 140 5.43 2.60 -35.46
C GLN A 140 6.37 2.05 -34.38
N TYR A 141 6.61 2.86 -33.34
CA TYR A 141 7.51 2.50 -32.23
C TYR A 141 7.08 1.17 -31.56
N GLU A 142 5.79 0.96 -31.37
CA GLU A 142 5.24 -0.24 -30.74
C GLU A 142 5.50 -1.51 -31.57
N SER A 143 5.66 -1.38 -32.89
CA SER A 143 6.03 -2.48 -33.79
C SER A 143 7.51 -2.85 -33.72
N SER A 144 8.35 -1.97 -33.15
CA SER A 144 9.79 -2.21 -32.98
C SER A 144 10.12 -3.19 -31.85
N TRP A 145 9.17 -3.40 -30.92
CA TRP A 145 9.37 -4.23 -29.74
C TRP A 145 9.58 -5.71 -30.07
N GLU A 146 9.11 -6.15 -31.24
CA GLU A 146 9.35 -7.51 -31.76
C GLU A 146 10.75 -7.68 -32.38
N ARG A 147 11.46 -6.58 -32.68
CA ARG A 147 12.74 -6.55 -33.41
C ARG A 147 13.93 -6.08 -32.59
N THR A 148 13.73 -5.55 -31.39
CA THR A 148 14.83 -5.05 -30.56
C THR A 148 15.67 -6.18 -29.96
N GLU A 149 16.93 -6.26 -30.39
CA GLU A 149 18.03 -6.96 -29.72
C GLU A 149 18.09 -6.65 -28.21
N PRO A 150 18.71 -7.49 -27.36
CA PRO A 150 18.67 -7.33 -25.91
C PRO A 150 19.13 -5.93 -25.49
N LEU A 151 18.18 -5.13 -25.01
CA LEU A 151 18.41 -3.78 -24.54
C LEU A 151 19.44 -3.82 -23.40
N THR A 152 20.55 -3.09 -23.53
CA THR A 152 21.62 -2.95 -22.51
C THR A 152 21.13 -2.40 -21.16
N TRP A 153 19.88 -1.95 -21.10
CA TRP A 153 19.19 -1.25 -20.02
C TRP A 153 18.27 -2.17 -19.21
N ILE A 154 18.18 -3.47 -19.57
CA ILE A 154 17.29 -4.46 -18.91
C ILE A 154 17.48 -4.45 -17.40
N GLY A 155 18.69 -4.26 -16.88
CA GLY A 155 18.95 -4.25 -15.44
C GLY A 155 18.29 -3.10 -14.66
N ASP A 156 18.24 -1.90 -15.23
CA ASP A 156 17.63 -0.73 -14.58
C ASP A 156 16.11 -0.70 -14.81
N ALA A 157 15.65 -1.13 -15.99
CA ALA A 157 14.23 -1.34 -16.27
C ALA A 157 13.62 -2.41 -15.36
N ASP A 158 14.28 -3.56 -15.21
CA ASP A 158 13.86 -4.61 -14.28
C ASP A 158 13.84 -4.11 -12.84
N ARG A 159 14.80 -3.27 -12.45
CA ARG A 159 14.84 -2.68 -11.11
C ARG A 159 13.67 -1.72 -10.88
N ALA A 160 13.37 -0.85 -11.84
CA ALA A 160 12.26 0.09 -11.77
C ALA A 160 10.91 -0.65 -11.74
N VAL A 161 10.75 -1.67 -12.60
CA VAL A 161 9.56 -2.53 -12.63
C VAL A 161 9.40 -3.28 -11.31
N ARG A 162 10.48 -3.87 -10.76
CA ARG A 162 10.44 -4.55 -9.46
C ARG A 162 10.04 -3.58 -8.35
N LYS A 163 10.69 -2.41 -8.24
CA LYS A 163 10.35 -1.38 -7.24
C LYS A 163 8.86 -1.02 -7.30
N TRP A 164 8.36 -0.69 -8.48
CA TRP A 164 6.97 -0.30 -8.70
C TRP A 164 6.00 -1.43 -8.35
N THR A 165 6.18 -2.62 -8.92
CA THR A 165 5.28 -3.76 -8.70
C THR A 165 5.31 -4.27 -7.26
N SER A 166 6.48 -4.28 -6.60
CA SER A 166 6.59 -4.66 -5.19
C SER A 166 5.94 -3.64 -4.28
N ALA A 167 6.12 -2.35 -4.55
CA ALA A 167 5.52 -1.28 -3.76
C ALA A 167 3.99 -1.30 -3.87
N ARG A 168 3.46 -1.50 -5.08
CA ARG A 168 2.02 -1.66 -5.32
C ARG A 168 1.45 -2.83 -4.52
N ALA A 169 2.04 -4.02 -4.66
CA ALA A 169 1.58 -5.21 -3.96
C ALA A 169 1.62 -5.05 -2.43
N ALA A 170 2.67 -4.39 -1.91
CA ALA A 170 2.81 -4.14 -0.48
C ALA A 170 1.74 -3.17 0.05
N LEU A 171 1.42 -2.09 -0.67
CA LEU A 171 0.36 -1.16 -0.31
C LEU A 171 -1.02 -1.83 -0.35
N GLU A 172 -1.31 -2.62 -1.39
CA GLU A 172 -2.56 -3.39 -1.51
C GLU A 172 -2.73 -4.39 -0.36
N GLU A 173 -1.66 -5.11 0.01
CA GLU A 173 -1.67 -6.04 1.13
C GLU A 173 -1.91 -5.33 2.47
N ARG A 174 -1.34 -4.13 2.63
CA ARG A 174 -1.55 -3.33 3.85
C ARG A 174 -2.98 -2.83 3.96
N LEU A 175 -3.60 -2.42 2.85
CA LEU A 175 -5.03 -2.11 2.82
C LEU A 175 -5.87 -3.34 3.17
N ARG A 176 -5.54 -4.51 2.61
CA ARG A 176 -6.23 -5.77 2.90
C ARG A 176 -6.16 -6.12 4.38
N LYS A 177 -4.99 -6.01 5.00
CA LYS A 177 -4.80 -6.25 6.44
C LYS A 177 -5.56 -5.24 7.29
N ALA A 178 -5.56 -3.96 6.90
CA ALA A 178 -6.31 -2.92 7.60
C ALA A 178 -7.83 -3.18 7.56
N LEU A 179 -8.36 -3.67 6.44
CA LEU A 179 -9.77 -4.07 6.31
C LEU A 179 -10.13 -5.31 7.15
N GLN A 180 -9.21 -6.25 7.33
CA GLN A 180 -9.42 -7.46 8.15
C GLN A 180 -9.35 -7.18 9.66
N GLY A 181 -8.70 -6.09 10.07
CA GLY A 181 -8.52 -5.69 11.46
C GLY A 181 -9.63 -4.82 12.04
N LEU A 182 -10.56 -4.32 11.20
CA LEU A 182 -11.78 -3.63 11.60
C LEU A 182 -12.81 -4.62 12.15
#